data_AF-A0A410X4J7-F1
#
_entry.id   AF-A0A410X4J7-F1
#
_cell.length_a   1.000
_cell.length_b   1.000
_cell.length_c   1.000
_cell.angle_alpha   90.00
_cell.angle_beta   90.00
_cell.angle_gamma   90.00
#
_symmetry.space_group_name_H-M   'P 1'
#
loop_
_entity.id
_entity.type
_entity.pdbx_description
1 polymer ?
#
loop_
_entity_poly.entity_id
_entity_poly.type
_entity_poly.pdbx_seq_one_letter_code
_entity_poly.pdbx_strand_id
1 'polypeptide(L)'
;MVRILDKAAVQPLRRFNLANSFTIRRSPARSRLATITIVIPRNSQPNRVDLVATVGVRGVTGIAQILFRIFRDGKEIFNTQQGIESIGSEQNYAVTFQAEDRNVKTGTHVYTVTAENRTANTRADVVGPISFSGLAVKTRT
;
A
#
# COMPACT_ATOMS: atom_id res chain seq x y z
N MET A 1 11.13 -19.52 -18.66
CA MET A 1 9.90 -19.66 -17.86
C MET A 1 10.09 -18.79 -16.64
N VAL A 2 9.11 -17.95 -16.29
CA VAL A 2 9.13 -17.19 -15.05
C VAL A 2 8.80 -18.17 -13.92
N ARG A 3 9.61 -18.22 -12.86
CA ARG A 3 9.38 -19.12 -11.72
C ARG A 3 8.83 -18.31 -10.56
N ILE A 4 7.64 -18.67 -10.08
CA ILE A 4 7.11 -18.10 -8.82
C ILE A 4 8.02 -18.54 -7.67
N LEU A 5 8.46 -17.58 -6.86
CA LEU A 5 9.31 -17.80 -5.71
C LEU A 5 8.48 -17.85 -4.42
N ASP A 6 7.54 -16.92 -4.27
CA ASP A 6 6.63 -16.82 -3.14
C ASP A 6 5.47 -15.87 -3.47
N LYS A 7 4.39 -15.95 -2.68
CA LYS A 7 3.22 -15.07 -2.79
C LYS A 7 2.58 -14.87 -1.42
N ALA A 8 2.21 -13.63 -1.12
CA ALA A 8 1.43 -13.30 0.06
C ALA A 8 0.36 -12.26 -0.26
N ALA A 9 -0.76 -12.31 0.45
CA ALA A 9 -1.82 -11.32 0.34
C ALA A 9 -2.56 -11.19 1.68
N VAL A 10 -3.07 -10.00 1.95
CA VAL A 10 -3.92 -9.71 3.10
C VAL A 10 -5.02 -8.73 2.72
N GLN A 11 -6.18 -8.85 3.36
CA GLN A 11 -7.33 -7.96 3.15
C GLN A 11 -7.99 -7.58 4.49
N PRO A 12 -7.37 -6.68 5.29
CA PRO A 12 -7.87 -6.35 6.63
C PRO A 12 -9.29 -5.77 6.64
N LEU A 13 -9.63 -5.00 5.60
CA LEU A 13 -10.99 -4.49 5.37
C LEU A 13 -11.46 -4.97 4.00
N ARG A 14 -12.54 -5.75 3.95
CA ARG A 14 -13.02 -6.37 2.71
C ARG A 14 -14.05 -5.57 1.91
N ARG A 15 -14.61 -4.52 2.51
CA ARG A 15 -15.70 -3.73 1.91
C ARG A 15 -15.65 -2.29 2.41
N PHE A 16 -16.28 -1.40 1.67
CA PHE A 16 -16.63 -0.07 2.13
C PHE A 16 -17.53 -0.18 3.38
N ASN A 17 -17.11 0.42 4.50
CA ASN A 17 -17.88 0.48 5.73
C ASN A 17 -17.49 1.69 6.58
N LEU A 18 -18.37 2.69 6.63
CA LEU A 18 -18.18 3.90 7.44
C LEU A 18 -18.09 3.60 8.94
N ALA A 19 -18.76 2.56 9.44
CA ALA A 19 -18.74 2.23 10.87
C ALA A 19 -17.37 1.71 11.35
N ASN A 20 -16.53 1.23 10.43
CA ASN A 20 -15.18 0.73 10.72
C ASN A 20 -14.09 1.70 10.22
N SER A 21 -14.45 2.94 9.93
CA SER A 21 -13.48 3.90 9.39
C SER A 21 -12.48 4.35 10.44
N PHE A 22 -11.30 4.77 9.98
CA PHE A 22 -10.31 5.42 10.84
C PHE A 22 -9.59 6.53 10.09
N THR A 23 -9.19 7.57 10.82
CA THR A 23 -8.54 8.74 10.23
C THR A 23 -7.11 8.45 9.79
N ILE A 24 -6.76 8.92 8.60
CA ILE A 24 -5.38 8.92 8.11
C ILE A 24 -4.60 9.98 8.90
N ARG A 25 -3.53 9.55 9.56
CA ARG A 25 -2.73 10.43 10.43
C ARG A 25 -2.01 11.51 9.61
N ARG A 26 -1.85 12.70 10.23
CA ARG A 26 -1.08 13.82 9.69
C ARG A 26 0.41 13.49 9.67
N SER A 27 1.07 13.82 8.57
CA SER A 27 2.52 13.67 8.42
C SER A 27 3.28 14.44 9.51
N PRO A 28 4.40 13.90 10.04
CA PRO A 28 5.10 12.68 9.61
C PRO A 28 4.57 11.37 10.23
N ALA A 29 3.46 11.42 10.98
CA ALA A 29 2.85 10.22 11.52
C ALA A 29 2.16 9.44 10.40
N ARG A 30 2.42 8.13 10.34
CA ARG A 30 1.92 7.22 9.31
C ARG A 30 0.83 6.32 9.88
N SER A 31 -0.26 6.15 9.15
CA SER A 31 -1.24 5.08 9.39
C SER A 31 -0.75 3.82 8.67
N ARG A 32 -0.43 2.75 9.43
CA ARG A 32 -0.14 1.43 8.84
C ARG A 32 -1.44 0.80 8.36
N LEU A 33 -1.49 0.39 7.10
CA LEU A 33 -2.70 -0.14 6.47
C LEU A 33 -2.68 -1.68 6.39
N ALA A 34 -1.57 -2.24 5.91
CA ALA A 34 -1.40 -3.69 5.77
C ALA A 34 0.08 -4.06 5.74
N THR A 35 0.37 -5.32 6.08
CA THR A 35 1.70 -5.90 6.05
C THR A 35 1.62 -7.31 5.48
N ILE A 36 2.58 -7.67 4.62
CA ILE A 36 2.78 -9.03 4.12
C ILE A 36 4.25 -9.43 4.28
N THR A 37 4.51 -10.73 4.25
CA THR A 37 5.87 -11.29 4.30
C THR A 37 6.12 -12.08 3.03
N ILE A 38 7.27 -11.87 2.40
CA ILE A 38 7.70 -12.58 1.19
C ILE A 38 9.10 -13.18 1.43
N VAL A 39 9.27 -14.43 1.07
CA VAL A 39 10.53 -15.18 1.16
C VAL A 39 11.18 -15.25 -0.22
N ILE A 40 12.45 -14.84 -0.29
CA ILE A 40 13.28 -14.97 -1.48
C ILE A 40 14.30 -16.09 -1.25
N PRO A 41 14.19 -17.23 -1.95
CA PRO A 41 15.14 -18.34 -1.80
C PRO A 41 16.56 -18.00 -2.28
N ARG A 42 17.53 -18.81 -1.90
CA ARG A 42 18.90 -18.75 -2.44
C ARG A 42 18.90 -18.89 -3.97
N ASN A 43 19.90 -18.30 -4.64
CA ASN A 43 20.11 -18.40 -6.10
C ASN A 43 18.88 -18.01 -6.94
N SER A 44 18.10 -17.04 -6.44
CA SER A 44 16.86 -16.59 -7.09
C SER A 44 16.98 -15.25 -7.80
N GLN A 45 18.17 -14.65 -7.87
CA GLN A 45 18.41 -13.45 -8.66
C GLN A 45 18.70 -13.82 -10.15
N PRO A 46 18.34 -12.97 -11.12
CA PRO A 46 17.50 -11.77 -10.94
C PRO A 46 16.05 -12.17 -10.57
N ASN A 47 15.43 -11.37 -9.70
CA ASN A 47 14.03 -11.52 -9.30
C ASN A 47 13.34 -10.17 -9.25
N ARG A 48 12.02 -10.23 -9.09
CA ARG A 48 11.17 -9.08 -8.81
C ARG A 48 10.06 -9.47 -7.85
N VAL A 49 9.66 -8.55 -6.99
CA VAL A 49 8.42 -8.66 -6.21
C VAL A 49 7.43 -7.62 -6.75
N ASP A 50 6.33 -8.12 -7.29
CA ASP A 50 5.21 -7.30 -7.77
C ASP A 50 4.25 -7.04 -6.62
N LEU A 51 4.14 -5.79 -6.21
CA LEU A 51 3.33 -5.37 -5.07
C LEU A 51 2.13 -4.57 -5.57
N VAL A 52 0.93 -4.94 -5.15
CA VAL A 52 -0.32 -4.24 -5.51
C VAL A 52 -1.11 -3.97 -4.25
N ALA A 53 -1.51 -2.72 -4.05
CA ALA A 53 -2.35 -2.30 -2.93
C ALA A 53 -3.59 -1.57 -3.44
N THR A 54 -4.73 -1.82 -2.80
CA THR A 54 -5.95 -1.02 -2.96
C THR A 54 -6.40 -0.51 -1.59
N VAL A 55 -6.70 0.79 -1.50
CA VAL A 55 -7.17 1.43 -0.28
C VAL A 55 -8.42 2.26 -0.59
N GLY A 56 -9.53 1.90 0.04
CA GLY A 56 -10.75 2.69 0.05
C GLY A 56 -10.64 3.84 1.04
N VAL A 57 -10.70 5.06 0.52
CA VAL A 57 -10.54 6.31 1.27
C VAL A 57 -11.74 7.19 1.03
N ARG A 58 -12.16 7.92 2.08
CA ARG A 58 -13.18 8.95 2.00
C ARG A 58 -12.62 10.30 2.42
N GLY A 59 -12.90 11.35 1.66
CA GLY A 59 -12.66 12.72 2.09
C GLY A 59 -13.70 13.18 3.10
N VAL A 60 -13.25 13.86 4.15
CA VAL A 60 -14.10 14.33 5.26
C VAL A 60 -14.02 15.84 5.41
N THR A 61 -12.85 16.46 5.20
CA THR A 61 -12.70 17.91 5.26
C THR A 61 -11.63 18.40 4.28
N GLY A 62 -11.98 19.37 3.44
CA GLY A 62 -11.11 19.96 2.43
C GLY A 62 -10.62 18.95 1.38
N ILE A 63 -9.51 19.29 0.72
CA ILE A 63 -8.85 18.40 -0.24
C ILE A 63 -7.58 17.85 0.42
N ALA A 64 -7.69 16.64 0.97
CA ALA A 64 -6.56 15.99 1.62
C ALA A 64 -5.59 15.42 0.59
N GLN A 65 -4.29 15.74 0.72
CA GLN A 65 -3.25 15.13 -0.10
C GLN A 65 -2.68 13.92 0.65
N ILE A 66 -3.07 12.72 0.21
CA ILE A 66 -2.70 11.47 0.88
C ILE A 66 -1.48 10.88 0.19
N LEU A 67 -0.37 10.78 0.93
CA LEU A 67 0.85 10.10 0.48
C LEU A 67 0.79 8.63 0.91
N PHE A 68 0.71 7.74 -0.07
CA PHE A 68 0.85 6.30 0.12
C PHE A 68 2.30 5.90 -0.06
N ARG A 69 2.76 4.97 0.78
CA ARG A 69 4.14 4.47 0.74
C ARG A 69 4.16 2.97 0.93
N ILE A 70 5.12 2.32 0.27
CA ILE A 70 5.48 0.93 0.52
C ILE A 70 6.90 0.88 1.05
N PHE A 71 7.07 0.13 2.15
CA PHE A 71 8.34 -0.12 2.78
C PHE A 71 8.70 -1.59 2.66
N ARG A 72 9.96 -1.90 2.37
CA ARG A 72 10.58 -3.21 2.59
C ARG A 72 11.54 -3.10 3.76
N ASP A 73 11.32 -3.89 4.81
CA ASP A 73 12.18 -3.95 6.00
C ASP A 73 12.45 -2.56 6.61
N GLY A 74 11.43 -1.69 6.60
CA GLY A 74 11.52 -0.32 7.12
C GLY A 74 12.13 0.70 6.15
N LYS A 75 12.69 0.28 5.01
CA LYS A 75 13.17 1.20 3.95
C LYS A 75 12.05 1.48 2.95
N GLU A 76 11.79 2.75 2.67
CA GLU A 76 10.86 3.15 1.61
C GLU A 76 11.39 2.68 0.25
N ILE A 77 10.53 2.02 -0.52
CA ILE A 77 10.86 1.56 -1.89
C ILE A 77 9.94 2.17 -2.95
N PHE A 78 8.81 2.73 -2.53
CA PHE A 78 7.82 3.34 -3.42
C PHE A 78 6.95 4.34 -2.66
N ASN A 79 6.53 5.40 -3.35
CA ASN A 79 5.48 6.29 -2.89
C ASN A 79 4.62 6.81 -4.06
N THR A 80 3.40 7.23 -3.74
CA THR A 80 2.49 7.94 -4.66
C THR A 80 1.53 8.83 -3.87
N GLN A 81 0.98 9.87 -4.50
CA GLN A 81 0.08 10.82 -3.85
C GLN A 81 -1.27 10.89 -4.57
N GLN A 82 -2.35 10.96 -3.79
CA GLN A 82 -3.71 11.16 -4.29
C GLN A 82 -4.38 12.32 -3.55
N GLY A 83 -4.99 13.24 -4.30
CA GLY A 83 -5.93 14.23 -3.76
C GLY A 83 -7.29 13.58 -3.49
N ILE A 84 -7.82 13.77 -2.30
CA ILE A 84 -9.11 13.22 -1.87
C ILE A 84 -10.04 14.39 -1.48
N GLU A 85 -11.08 14.60 -2.28
CA GLU A 85 -12.06 15.67 -2.05
C GLU A 85 -13.09 15.28 -0.98
N SER A 86 -13.57 16.27 -0.22
CA SER A 86 -14.56 16.05 0.85
C SER A 86 -15.97 16.55 0.55
N ILE A 87 -16.21 17.15 -0.61
CA ILE A 87 -17.49 17.76 -1.00
C ILE A 87 -17.83 17.33 -2.42
N GLY A 88 -19.13 17.35 -2.77
CA GLY A 88 -19.58 17.03 -4.12
C GLY A 88 -19.72 15.53 -4.36
N SER A 89 -19.62 15.12 -5.63
CA SER A 89 -19.88 13.75 -6.09
C SER A 89 -18.73 12.77 -5.82
N GLU A 90 -17.51 13.25 -5.59
CA GLU A 90 -16.30 12.41 -5.52
C GLU A 90 -15.71 12.35 -4.10
N GLN A 91 -16.50 11.91 -3.12
CA GLN A 91 -16.00 11.83 -1.74
C GLN A 91 -15.34 10.48 -1.40
N ASN A 92 -15.59 9.44 -2.20
CA ASN A 92 -15.15 8.07 -1.91
C ASN A 92 -14.31 7.55 -3.07
N TYR A 93 -13.09 7.11 -2.78
CA TYR A 93 -12.12 6.65 -3.78
C TYR A 93 -11.63 5.24 -3.43
N ALA A 94 -11.46 4.40 -4.44
CA ALA A 94 -10.70 3.17 -4.34
C ALA A 94 -9.33 3.39 -5.01
N VAL A 95 -8.32 3.76 -4.22
CA VAL A 95 -6.99 4.08 -4.74
C VAL A 95 -6.20 2.79 -4.90
N THR A 96 -5.86 2.43 -6.14
CA THR A 96 -5.03 1.26 -6.45
C THR A 96 -3.69 1.69 -7.03
N PHE A 97 -2.61 1.13 -6.51
CA PHE A 97 -1.26 1.43 -6.97
C PHE A 97 -0.37 0.19 -6.90
N GLN A 98 0.70 0.20 -7.67
CA GLN A 98 1.64 -0.91 -7.80
C GLN A 98 3.08 -0.43 -7.65
N ALA A 99 3.93 -1.31 -7.15
CA ALA A 99 5.36 -1.12 -7.05
C ALA A 99 6.10 -2.39 -7.48
N GLU A 100 7.26 -2.22 -8.11
CA GLU A 100 8.17 -3.30 -8.47
C GLU A 100 9.45 -3.21 -7.63
N ASP A 101 9.72 -4.23 -6.83
CA ASP A 101 10.99 -4.33 -6.10
C ASP A 101 11.92 -5.34 -6.80
N ARG A 102 13.01 -4.85 -7.39
CA ARG A 102 13.88 -5.64 -8.26
C ARG A 102 15.11 -6.13 -7.53
N ASN A 103 15.57 -7.32 -7.91
CA ASN A 103 16.79 -7.97 -7.42
C ASN A 103 16.86 -8.05 -5.90
N VAL A 104 15.73 -8.36 -5.27
CA VAL A 104 15.61 -8.54 -3.83
C VAL A 104 16.59 -9.64 -3.38
N LYS A 105 17.29 -9.37 -2.27
CA LYS A 105 18.26 -10.30 -1.71
C LYS A 105 17.55 -11.56 -1.21
N THR A 106 18.29 -12.65 -1.06
CA THR A 106 17.78 -13.84 -0.39
C THR A 106 17.44 -13.52 1.07
N GLY A 107 16.31 -14.02 1.55
CA GLY A 107 15.85 -13.82 2.92
C GLY A 107 14.34 -13.68 3.04
N THR A 108 13.88 -13.40 4.25
CA THR A 108 12.49 -13.07 4.55
C THR A 108 12.36 -11.56 4.65
N HIS A 109 11.46 -10.99 3.85
CA HIS A 109 11.26 -9.55 3.73
C HIS A 109 9.85 -9.17 4.12
N VAL A 110 9.73 -8.14 4.97
CA VAL A 110 8.44 -7.60 5.41
C VAL A 110 8.11 -6.38 4.57
N TYR A 111 6.98 -6.46 3.86
CA TYR A 111 6.45 -5.34 3.11
C TYR A 111 5.30 -4.70 3.87
N THR A 112 5.32 -3.38 4.03
CA THR A 112 4.28 -2.63 4.72
C THR A 112 3.79 -1.47 3.86
N VAL A 113 2.48 -1.35 3.71
CA VAL A 113 1.82 -0.20 3.07
C VAL A 113 1.29 0.76 4.14
N THR A 114 1.54 2.04 3.94
CA THR A 114 1.11 3.11 4.84
C THR A 114 0.47 4.27 4.09
N ALA A 115 -0.34 5.06 4.79
CA ALA A 115 -0.83 6.36 4.31
C ALA A 115 -0.55 7.47 5.34
N GLU A 116 -0.30 8.68 4.85
CA GLU A 116 -0.22 9.91 5.67
C GLU A 116 -0.89 11.07 4.95
N ASN A 117 -1.56 11.95 5.69
CA ASN A 117 -2.11 13.19 5.16
C ASN A 117 -1.05 14.30 5.21
N ARG A 118 -0.79 14.93 4.06
CA ARG A 118 0.21 16.00 3.88
C ARG A 118 -0.38 17.39 4.08
N THR A 119 -1.69 17.55 3.97
CA THR A 119 -2.34 18.87 3.99
C THR A 119 -2.80 19.23 5.40
N ALA A 120 -2.57 20.48 5.81
CA ALA A 120 -3.08 21.01 7.06
C ALA A 120 -4.59 21.19 7.02
N ASN A 121 -5.24 21.03 8.18
CA ASN A 121 -6.67 21.33 8.36
C ASN A 121 -7.61 20.55 7.41
N THR A 122 -7.15 19.41 6.89
CA THR A 122 -7.95 18.48 6.10
C THR A 122 -8.04 17.13 6.80
N ARG A 123 -9.05 16.35 6.42
CA ARG A 123 -9.27 15.01 6.95
C ARG A 123 -9.71 14.07 5.83
N ALA A 124 -9.07 12.91 5.80
CA ALA A 124 -9.55 11.76 5.06
C ALA A 124 -9.48 10.53 5.97
N ASP A 125 -10.45 9.64 5.79
CA ASP A 125 -10.56 8.40 6.55
C ASP A 125 -10.39 7.21 5.61
N VAL A 126 -9.74 6.16 6.09
CA VAL A 126 -9.81 4.85 5.45
C VAL A 126 -11.15 4.24 5.79
N VAL A 127 -11.91 3.87 4.77
CA VAL A 127 -13.28 3.30 4.86
C VAL A 127 -13.36 1.89 4.31
N GLY A 128 -12.25 1.37 3.77
CA GLY A 128 -12.18 0.07 3.14
C GLY A 128 -12.69 0.06 1.69
N PRO A 129 -12.29 -0.93 0.88
CA PRO A 129 -11.45 -2.07 1.25
C PRO A 129 -9.98 -1.68 1.48
N ILE A 130 -9.23 -2.52 2.18
CA ILE A 130 -7.77 -2.51 2.20
C ILE A 130 -7.34 -3.87 1.69
N SER A 131 -6.65 -3.92 0.56
CA SER A 131 -5.98 -5.13 0.06
C SER A 131 -4.52 -4.82 -0.20
N PHE A 132 -3.66 -5.77 0.10
CA PHE A 132 -2.24 -5.70 -0.24
C PHE A 132 -1.74 -7.09 -0.61
N SER A 133 -1.10 -7.21 -1.76
CA SER A 133 -0.55 -8.46 -2.24
C SER A 133 0.84 -8.28 -2.82
N GLY A 134 1.62 -9.37 -2.78
CA GLY A 134 2.97 -9.46 -3.29
C GLY A 134 3.17 -10.79 -4.00
N LEU A 135 3.77 -10.73 -5.19
CA LEU A 135 4.18 -11.91 -5.96
C LEU A 135 5.67 -11.81 -6.26
N ALA A 136 6.46 -12.71 -5.68
CA ALA A 136 7.88 -12.82 -5.99
C ALA A 136 8.08 -13.78 -7.16
N VAL A 137 8.83 -13.34 -8.16
CA VAL A 137 9.16 -14.13 -9.34
C VAL A 137 10.65 -14.07 -9.65
N LYS A 138 11.24 -15.20 -10.04
CA LYS A 138 12.55 -15.23 -10.69
C LYS A 138 12.36 -14.82 -12.14
N THR A 139 13.09 -13.79 -12.56
CA THR A 139 13.07 -13.30 -13.92
C THR A 139 14.19 -13.95 -14.72
N ARG A 140 14.10 -13.89 -16.05
CA ARG A 140 15.24 -14.19 -16.90
C ARG A 140 16.24 -13.03 -16.82
N THR A 141 17.52 -13.34 -17.01
CA THR A 141 18.55 -12.36 -17.36
C THR A 141 18.22 -11.70 -18.68
#